data_AF-A0A1W9QSZ0-F1
#
_entry.id   AF-A0A1W9QSZ0-F1
#
_cell.length_a   1.000
_cell.length_b   1.000
_cell.length_c   1.000
_cell.angle_alpha   90.00
_cell.angle_beta   90.00
_cell.angle_gamma   90.00
#
_symmetry.space_group_name_H-M   'P 1'
#
loop_
_entity.id
_entity.type
_entity.pdbx_description
1 polymer ?
#
loop_
_entity_poly.entity_id
_entity_poly.type
_entity_poly.pdbx_seq_one_letter_code
_entity_poly.pdbx_strand_id
1 'polypeptide(L)'
;MSAYPLTELGGVYTYDFTTGEDKAYGGLEAQNEIAPGVWGMIAGDANADGQIENKDKDDVWLIQAGSTGYYSGDFNMDGHVDNTDAEIIWQPNTGKGSQVPE
;
A
#
# COMPACT_ATOMS: atom_id res chain seq x y z
N MET A 1 3.51 1.70 10.48
CA MET A 1 3.93 1.76 11.91
C MET A 1 2.91 1.01 12.76
N SER A 2 3.28 0.39 13.88
CA SER A 2 2.29 -0.29 14.75
C SER A 2 1.35 0.73 15.40
N ALA A 3 0.07 0.40 15.51
CA ALA A 3 -0.91 1.28 16.16
C ALA A 3 -0.68 1.40 17.68
N TYR A 4 -0.03 0.40 18.27
CA TYR A 4 0.22 0.29 19.70
C TYR A 4 1.73 0.17 19.98
N PRO A 5 2.19 0.65 21.15
CA PRO A 5 3.56 0.45 21.58
C PRO A 5 3.88 -1.03 21.77
N LEU A 6 5.10 -1.41 21.39
CA LEU A 6 5.58 -2.79 21.48
C LEU A 6 6.45 -2.98 22.72
N THR A 7 6.35 -4.15 23.33
CA THR A 7 7.27 -4.56 24.40
C THR A 7 8.42 -5.35 23.80
N GLU A 8 9.64 -4.97 24.14
CA GLU A 8 10.84 -5.71 23.73
C GLU A 8 10.99 -6.97 24.57
N LEU A 9 11.30 -8.09 23.92
CA LEU A 9 11.67 -9.32 24.60
C LEU A 9 13.00 -9.82 24.05
N GLY A 10 14.07 -9.65 24.83
CA GLY A 10 15.40 -10.15 24.49
C GLY A 10 15.96 -9.57 23.19
N GLY A 11 15.80 -8.27 22.94
CA GLY A 11 16.27 -7.63 21.69
C GLY A 11 15.26 -7.64 20.55
N VAL A 12 14.07 -8.24 20.74
CA VAL A 12 13.12 -8.46 19.65
C VAL A 12 11.77 -7.80 19.95
N TYR A 13 11.26 -7.05 18.97
CA TYR A 13 9.87 -6.61 18.91
C TYR A 13 9.10 -7.51 17.96
N THR A 14 8.04 -8.15 18.45
CA THR A 14 7.15 -8.98 17.61
C THR A 14 5.82 -8.27 17.44
N TYR A 15 5.36 -8.16 16.20
CA TYR A 15 4.06 -7.56 15.89
C TYR A 15 3.50 -8.14 14.60
N ASP A 16 2.20 -8.39 14.58
CA ASP A 16 1.50 -8.93 13.42
C ASP A 16 0.50 -7.90 12.89
N PHE A 17 0.80 -7.34 11.72
CA PHE A 17 -0.04 -6.35 11.05
C PHE A 17 -1.28 -6.96 10.38
N THR A 18 -1.32 -8.28 10.20
CA THR A 18 -2.29 -8.92 9.30
C THR A 18 -3.63 -9.24 9.96
N THR A 19 -3.74 -9.06 11.28
CA THR A 19 -4.83 -9.61 12.09
C THR A 19 -5.98 -8.64 12.38
N GLY A 20 -5.91 -7.39 11.94
CA GLY A 20 -6.99 -6.42 12.19
C GLY A 20 -6.72 -5.01 11.69
N GLU A 21 -7.80 -4.23 11.53
CA GLU A 21 -7.76 -2.81 11.11
C GLU A 21 -7.01 -1.92 12.09
N ASP A 22 -6.93 -2.34 13.35
CA ASP A 22 -6.30 -1.62 14.47
C ASP A 22 -4.81 -1.93 14.61
N LYS A 23 -4.19 -2.61 13.64
CA LYS A 23 -2.78 -3.01 13.73
C LYS A 23 -1.84 -1.98 13.11
N ALA A 24 -2.24 -1.31 12.03
CA ALA A 24 -1.48 -0.19 11.49
C ALA A 24 -1.87 1.13 12.17
N TYR A 25 -0.89 1.95 12.52
CA TYR A 25 -1.11 3.34 12.93
C TYR A 25 -1.80 4.09 11.79
N GLY A 26 -2.98 4.65 12.06
CA GLY A 26 -3.85 5.26 11.03
C GLY A 26 -5.04 4.39 10.61
N GLY A 27 -5.11 3.14 11.03
CA GLY A 27 -6.28 2.28 10.78
C GLY A 27 -6.53 2.03 9.29
N LEU A 28 -7.78 2.20 8.85
CA LEU A 28 -8.22 2.01 7.45
C LEU A 28 -7.55 2.97 6.44
N GLU A 29 -6.92 4.05 6.93
CA GLU A 29 -6.14 4.97 6.10
C GLU A 29 -4.69 4.49 5.87
N ALA A 30 -4.25 3.47 6.61
CA ALA A 30 -2.90 2.92 6.53
C ALA A 30 -2.83 1.47 6.03
N GLN A 31 -3.98 0.79 5.90
CA GLN A 31 -4.08 -0.59 5.41
C GLN A 31 -5.46 -0.88 4.83
N ASN A 32 -5.54 -1.92 3.99
CA ASN A 32 -6.78 -2.43 3.41
C ASN A 32 -7.01 -3.90 3.82
N GLU A 33 -8.27 -4.30 3.98
CA GLU A 33 -8.65 -5.71 4.11
C GLU A 33 -8.62 -6.36 2.71
N ILE A 34 -7.75 -7.35 2.51
CA ILE A 34 -7.52 -8.01 1.21
C ILE A 34 -8.22 -9.37 1.11
N ALA A 35 -8.60 -9.93 2.25
CA ALA A 35 -9.51 -11.06 2.41
C ALA A 35 -10.13 -10.97 3.82
N PRO A 36 -11.25 -11.64 4.12
CA PRO A 36 -11.86 -11.56 5.45
C PRO A 36 -10.86 -11.88 6.57
N GLY A 37 -10.58 -10.89 7.42
CA GLY A 37 -9.61 -10.97 8.52
C GLY A 37 -8.14 -10.91 8.12
N VAL A 38 -7.82 -10.59 6.87
CA VAL A 38 -6.46 -10.47 6.34
C VAL A 38 -6.21 -9.04 5.89
N TRP A 39 -5.22 -8.42 6.50
CA TRP A 39 -4.88 -7.01 6.29
C TRP A 39 -3.54 -6.86 5.58
N GLY A 40 -3.49 -5.93 4.63
CA GLY A 40 -2.33 -5.66 3.80
C GLY A 40 -2.05 -4.16 3.63
N MET A 41 -0.84 -3.87 3.16
CA MET A 41 -0.42 -2.51 2.82
C MET A 41 -1.25 -1.96 1.65
N ILE A 42 -1.50 -0.66 1.66
CA ILE A 42 -2.18 0.03 0.57
C ILE A 42 -1.23 0.12 -0.63
N ALA A 43 -1.71 -0.28 -1.81
CA ALA A 43 -0.97 -0.21 -3.06
C ALA A 43 -1.38 1.02 -3.88
N GLY A 44 -0.49 1.50 -4.76
CA GLY A 44 -0.74 2.63 -5.65
C GLY A 44 0.28 3.78 -5.57
N ASP A 45 1.22 3.74 -4.63
CA ASP A 45 2.33 4.70 -4.51
C ASP A 45 3.48 4.24 -5.40
N ALA A 46 3.42 4.62 -6.68
CA ALA A 46 4.34 4.20 -7.73
C ALA A 46 5.67 4.95 -7.69
N ASN A 47 5.65 6.19 -7.18
CA ASN A 47 6.83 7.04 -7.10
C ASN A 47 7.55 6.91 -5.73
N ALA A 48 6.95 6.19 -4.79
CA ALA A 48 7.43 5.94 -3.43
C ALA A 48 7.60 7.23 -2.59
N ASP A 49 6.74 8.22 -2.80
CA ASP A 49 6.76 9.48 -2.05
C ASP A 49 5.86 9.46 -0.79
N GLY A 50 5.18 8.34 -0.55
CA GLY A 50 4.31 8.14 0.60
C GLY A 50 2.91 8.72 0.42
N GLN A 51 2.55 9.18 -0.78
CA GLN A 51 1.20 9.60 -1.16
C GLN A 51 0.74 8.81 -2.39
N ILE A 52 -0.55 8.48 -2.43
CA ILE A 52 -1.17 7.89 -3.61
C ILE A 52 -1.95 8.99 -4.30
N GLU A 53 -1.38 9.57 -5.34
CA GLU A 53 -1.94 10.71 -6.04
C GLU A 53 -1.75 10.61 -7.56
N ASN A 54 -2.11 11.69 -8.28
CA ASN A 54 -2.07 11.69 -9.75
C ASN A 54 -0.66 11.46 -10.31
N LYS A 55 0.41 11.79 -9.57
CA LYS A 55 1.78 11.53 -10.03
C LYS A 55 2.04 10.05 -10.22
N ASP A 56 1.51 9.19 -9.35
CA ASP A 56 1.67 7.73 -9.49
C ASP A 56 1.03 7.21 -10.76
N LYS A 57 -0.12 7.78 -11.13
CA LYS A 57 -0.83 7.40 -12.34
C LYS A 57 -0.21 8.02 -13.60
N ASP A 58 -0.04 9.34 -13.61
CA ASP A 58 0.27 10.10 -14.81
C ASP A 58 1.77 10.08 -15.13
N ASP A 59 2.63 10.12 -14.10
CA ASP A 59 4.09 10.18 -14.27
C ASP A 59 4.76 8.79 -14.21
N VAL A 60 4.06 7.76 -13.72
CA VAL A 60 4.61 6.40 -13.59
C VAL A 60 3.78 5.35 -14.32
N TRP A 61 2.56 5.04 -13.87
CA TRP A 61 1.73 3.99 -14.47
C TRP A 61 1.50 4.20 -15.96
N LEU A 62 1.16 5.43 -16.38
CA LEU A 62 0.86 5.74 -17.78
C LEU A 62 2.05 5.49 -18.72
N ILE A 63 3.28 5.71 -18.23
CA ILE A 63 4.51 5.46 -18.99
C ILE A 63 4.79 3.96 -19.11
N GLN A 64 4.41 3.19 -18.07
CA GLN A 64 4.68 1.77 -17.97
C GLN A 64 3.53 0.90 -18.52
N ALA A 65 2.35 1.47 -18.77
CA ALA A 65 1.17 0.75 -19.25
C ALA A 65 1.46 -0.13 -20.48
N GLY A 66 1.06 -1.40 -20.38
CA GLY A 66 1.34 -2.45 -21.38
C GLY A 66 2.68 -3.16 -21.20
N SER A 67 3.48 -2.80 -20.20
CA SER A 67 4.72 -3.51 -19.88
C SER A 67 4.44 -4.84 -19.18
N THR A 68 5.37 -5.79 -19.32
CA THR A 68 5.36 -7.09 -18.62
C THR A 68 6.62 -7.21 -17.78
N GLY A 69 6.46 -7.62 -16.53
CA GLY A 69 7.47 -7.62 -15.48
C GLY A 69 7.01 -6.82 -14.27
N TYR A 70 7.77 -6.90 -13.18
CA TYR A 70 7.49 -6.13 -11.96
C TYR A 70 8.00 -4.70 -12.11
N TYR A 71 7.07 -3.79 -12.35
CA TYR A 71 7.34 -2.34 -12.40
C TYR A 71 6.63 -1.64 -11.25
N SER A 72 6.98 -0.39 -10.99
CA SER A 72 6.35 0.36 -9.90
C SER A 72 4.87 0.68 -10.16
N GLY A 73 4.43 0.69 -11.42
CA GLY A 73 3.02 0.80 -11.82
C GLY A 73 2.25 -0.53 -11.81
N ASP A 74 2.89 -1.67 -11.55
CA ASP A 74 2.23 -2.97 -11.33
C ASP A 74 1.76 -3.02 -9.87
N PHE A 75 0.58 -2.46 -9.62
CA PHE A 75 0.04 -2.23 -8.28
C PHE A 75 -0.58 -3.48 -7.67
N ASN A 76 -1.04 -4.43 -8.49
CA ASN A 76 -1.53 -5.72 -8.00
C ASN A 76 -0.42 -6.80 -7.91
N MET A 77 0.79 -6.50 -8.39
CA MET A 77 1.96 -7.39 -8.42
C MET A 77 1.72 -8.68 -9.21
N ASP A 78 0.97 -8.61 -10.30
CA ASP A 78 0.70 -9.76 -11.17
C ASP A 78 1.69 -9.90 -12.34
N GLY A 79 2.61 -8.93 -12.48
CA GLY A 79 3.62 -8.90 -13.52
C GLY A 79 3.16 -8.23 -14.82
N HIS A 80 1.99 -7.58 -14.83
CA HIS A 80 1.51 -6.77 -15.94
C HIS A 80 1.13 -5.38 -15.43
N VAL A 81 1.58 -4.33 -16.14
CA VAL A 81 1.11 -2.97 -15.87
C VAL A 81 -0.08 -2.71 -16.79
N ASP A 82 -1.30 -2.82 -16.26
CA ASP A 82 -2.52 -2.70 -17.04
C ASP A 82 -3.65 -1.90 -16.35
N ASN A 83 -4.82 -1.87 -16.98
CA ASN A 83 -5.96 -1.10 -16.48
C ASN A 83 -6.46 -1.57 -15.11
N THR A 84 -6.21 -2.82 -14.73
CA THR A 84 -6.56 -3.37 -13.41
C THR A 84 -5.82 -2.59 -12.32
N ASP A 85 -4.55 -2.25 -12.53
CA ASP A 85 -3.77 -1.42 -11.61
C ASP A 85 -4.43 -0.06 -11.42
N ALA A 86 -4.77 0.63 -12.51
CA ALA A 86 -5.33 1.97 -12.44
C ALA A 86 -6.77 2.01 -11.89
N GLU A 87 -7.62 1.09 -12.33
CA GLU A 87 -9.08 1.11 -12.09
C GLU A 87 -9.47 0.37 -10.80
N ILE A 88 -8.80 -0.73 -10.47
CA ILE A 88 -9.14 -1.57 -9.32
C ILE A 88 -8.24 -1.29 -8.12
N ILE A 89 -6.98 -0.89 -8.32
CA ILE A 89 -6.04 -0.66 -7.22
C ILE A 89 -5.84 0.81 -6.91
N TRP A 90 -5.39 1.61 -7.87
CA TRP A 90 -5.06 3.02 -7.63
C TRP A 90 -6.30 3.88 -7.35
N GLN A 91 -7.36 3.74 -8.14
CA GLN A 91 -8.54 4.60 -8.02
C GLN A 91 -9.21 4.54 -6.61
N PRO A 92 -9.41 3.37 -5.98
CA PRO A 92 -9.94 3.31 -4.62
C PRO A 92 -8.99 3.82 -3.54
N ASN A 93 -7.69 3.87 -3.83
CA ASN A 93 -6.66 4.26 -2.87
C ASN A 93 -6.16 5.70 -3.04
N THR A 94 -6.57 6.40 -4.11
CA THR A 94 -6.14 7.77 -4.38
C THR A 94 -6.55 8.71 -3.25
N GLY A 95 -5.63 9.61 -2.87
CA GLY A 95 -5.78 10.50 -1.72
C GLY A 95 -5.37 9.90 -0.37
N LYS A 96 -5.04 8.61 -0.31
CA LYS A 96 -4.42 7.99 0.88
C LYS A 96 -2.90 8.24 0.87
N GLY A 97 -2.31 8.22 2.06
CA GLY A 97 -0.87 8.41 2.22
C GLY A 97 -0.40 8.09 3.63
N SER A 98 0.89 8.31 3.89
CA SER A 98 1.50 8.01 5.17
C SER A 98 0.78 8.73 6.31
N GLN A 99 0.36 7.93 7.30
CA GLN A 99 -0.24 8.43 8.54
C GLN A 99 0.82 8.72 9.61
N VAL A 100 2.08 8.33 9.37
CA VAL A 100 3.18 8.55 10.30
C VAL A 100 3.59 10.03 10.25
N PRO A 101 3.54 10.77 11.38
CA PRO A 101 4.00 12.15 11.42
C PRO A 101 5.48 12.29 11.07
N GLU A 102 5.84 13.39 10.42
CA GLU A 102 7.24 13.82 10.21
C GLU A 102 7.92 14.28 11.49
#